data_AF-A0A2V1B9V0-F1
#
_entry.id   AF-A0A2V1B9V0-F1
#
_cell.length_a   1.000
_cell.length_b   1.000
_cell.length_c   1.000
_cell.angle_alpha   90.00
_cell.angle_beta   90.00
_cell.angle_gamma   90.00
#
_symmetry.space_group_name_H-M   'P 1'
#
loop_
_entity.id
_entity.type
_entity.pdbx_description
1 polymer ?
#
loop_
_entity_poly.entity_id
_entity_poly.type
_entity_poly.pdbx_seq_one_letter_code
_entity_poly.pdbx_strand_id
1 'polypeptide(L)'
;MIKLVAGNLDTIEDVFKKARKAAKALIWRVFSVQNTESKERQGKGLIDAALKNGIKIFVYSSVDLFTTSWQTILVKEQKLQLIATSDIGFFGAESFLKPNEYSNKKLLIAGDKLTFDQLKDIFENQTSRYLRITYTLIAGILNRTFRDIGYGADILRLKTLNLDLKDFKTWLATESAWKRK
;
A
#
# COMPACT_ATOMS: atom_id res chain seq x y z
N MET A 1 4.26 12.24 20.19
CA MET A 1 2.90 12.82 20.35
C MET A 1 2.33 13.11 18.96
N ILE A 2 1.16 12.56 18.63
CA ILE A 2 0.47 12.78 17.34
C ILE A 2 -0.50 13.96 17.51
N LYS A 3 -0.54 14.87 16.53
CA LYS A 3 -1.48 16.00 16.50
C LYS A 3 -2.46 15.79 15.35
N LEU A 4 -3.75 15.88 15.65
CA LEU A 4 -4.82 15.73 14.65
C LEU A 4 -5.17 17.10 14.06
N VAL A 5 -5.38 17.11 12.74
CA VAL A 5 -5.74 18.32 11.98
C VAL A 5 -6.84 17.95 11.00
N ALA A 6 -7.99 18.60 11.11
CA ALA A 6 -9.07 18.43 10.14
C ALA A 6 -8.68 19.06 8.79
N GLY A 7 -8.84 18.29 7.71
CA GLY A 7 -8.41 18.69 6.38
C GLY A 7 -9.16 17.96 5.26
N ASN A 8 -9.13 18.55 4.06
CA ASN A 8 -9.61 17.95 2.82
C ASN A 8 -8.49 18.06 1.77
N LEU A 9 -8.21 16.95 1.07
CA LEU A 9 -7.21 16.91 0.00
C LEU A 9 -7.58 17.79 -1.21
N ASP A 10 -8.85 18.15 -1.35
CA ASP A 10 -9.32 19.11 -2.37
C ASP A 10 -8.93 20.56 -2.03
N THR A 11 -8.65 20.84 -0.76
CA THR A 11 -8.26 22.16 -0.24
C THR A 11 -6.94 22.04 0.53
N ILE A 12 -5.93 21.46 -0.11
CA ILE A 12 -4.71 21.01 0.57
C ILE A 12 -3.90 22.13 1.24
N GLU A 13 -3.96 23.34 0.70
CA GLU A 13 -3.28 24.52 1.25
C GLU A 13 -3.74 24.84 2.69
N ASP A 14 -5.04 24.66 2.96
CA ASP A 14 -5.59 24.86 4.30
C ASP A 14 -5.11 23.79 5.27
N VAL A 15 -4.86 22.57 4.79
CA VAL A 15 -4.28 21.49 5.58
C VAL A 15 -2.87 21.87 6.02
N PHE A 16 -2.02 22.36 5.12
CA PHE A 16 -0.66 22.80 5.48
C PHE A 16 -0.65 23.99 6.44
N LYS A 17 -1.55 24.97 6.26
CA LYS A 17 -1.69 26.11 7.19
C LYS A 17 -2.08 25.63 8.59
N LYS A 18 -3.13 24.82 8.70
CA LYS A 18 -3.61 24.27 9.98
C LYS A 18 -2.56 23.38 10.63
N ALA A 19 -1.88 22.55 9.85
CA ALA A 19 -0.84 21.65 10.33
C ALA A 19 0.38 22.40 10.88
N ARG A 20 0.85 23.47 10.22
CA ARG A 20 1.90 24.34 10.77
C ARG A 20 1.47 25.00 12.08
N LYS A 21 0.25 25.54 12.13
CA LYS A 21 -0.30 26.16 13.35
C LYS A 21 -0.38 25.17 14.51
N ALA A 22 -0.84 23.95 14.25
CA ALA A 22 -0.94 22.89 15.25
C ALA A 22 0.45 22.39 15.69
N ALA A 23 1.35 22.16 14.74
CA ALA A 23 2.71 21.67 15.01
C ALA A 23 3.55 22.69 15.78
N LYS A 24 3.33 24.00 15.54
CA LYS A 24 4.22 25.10 15.96
C LYS A 24 5.65 24.93 15.44
N ALA A 25 5.80 24.23 14.31
CA ALA A 25 7.06 23.90 13.69
C ALA A 25 6.88 23.76 12.18
N LEU A 26 7.99 23.83 11.45
CA LEU A 26 8.02 23.51 10.03
C LEU A 26 7.73 22.03 9.83
N ILE A 27 6.86 21.73 8.87
CA ILE A 27 6.62 20.37 8.41
C ILE A 27 7.77 20.04 7.47
N TRP A 28 8.50 18.96 7.75
CA TRP A 28 9.71 18.63 7.00
C TRP A 28 9.49 17.51 5.96
N ARG A 29 8.51 16.63 6.23
CA ARG A 29 8.28 15.39 5.49
C ARG A 29 6.78 15.17 5.30
N VAL A 30 6.38 14.54 4.20
CA VAL A 30 4.98 14.19 3.89
C VAL A 30 4.89 12.75 3.41
N PHE A 31 3.98 11.97 4.00
CA PHE A 31 3.60 10.63 3.55
C PHE A 31 2.23 10.72 2.88
N SER A 32 2.14 10.28 1.63
CA SER A 32 0.98 10.48 0.76
C SER A 32 0.33 9.16 0.36
N VAL A 33 -0.97 9.05 0.62
CA VAL A 33 -1.85 7.95 0.18
C VAL A 33 -3.17 8.57 -0.30
N GLN A 34 -3.68 8.16 -1.46
CA GLN A 34 -4.93 8.65 -2.04
C GLN A 34 -5.87 7.49 -2.40
N ASN A 35 -7.17 7.75 -2.33
CA ASN A 35 -8.20 6.84 -2.84
C ASN A 35 -8.53 7.15 -4.33
N THR A 36 -9.18 6.20 -5.01
CA THR A 36 -9.22 6.05 -6.47
C THR A 36 -9.93 7.14 -7.27
N GLU A 37 -10.99 7.77 -6.76
CA GLU A 37 -11.85 8.65 -7.57
C GLU A 37 -11.20 9.99 -7.98
N SER A 38 -10.24 10.48 -7.21
CA SER A 38 -9.60 11.79 -7.42
C SER A 38 -8.07 11.75 -7.28
N LYS A 39 -7.49 10.54 -7.40
CA LYS A 39 -6.08 10.22 -7.12
C LYS A 39 -5.11 11.16 -7.83
N GLU A 40 -5.29 11.39 -9.12
CA GLU A 40 -4.35 12.21 -9.90
C GLU A 40 -4.41 13.69 -9.52
N ARG A 41 -5.61 14.27 -9.43
CA ARG A 41 -5.79 15.69 -9.05
C ARG A 41 -5.28 15.94 -7.63
N GLN A 42 -5.68 15.12 -6.67
CA GLN A 42 -5.26 15.26 -5.28
C GLN A 42 -3.77 14.94 -5.09
N GLY A 43 -3.24 13.97 -5.83
CA GLY A 43 -1.82 13.62 -5.82
C GLY A 43 -0.94 14.77 -6.32
N LYS A 44 -1.26 15.34 -7.50
CA LYS A 44 -0.55 16.49 -8.05
C LYS A 44 -0.67 17.72 -7.13
N GLY A 45 -1.88 18.04 -6.69
CA GLY A 45 -2.11 19.17 -5.79
C GLY A 45 -1.34 19.05 -4.47
N LEU A 46 -1.21 17.84 -3.92
CA LEU A 46 -0.43 17.60 -2.71
C LEU A 46 1.08 17.77 -2.95
N ILE A 47 1.59 17.36 -4.12
CA ILE A 47 2.99 17.58 -4.50
C ILE A 47 3.28 19.08 -4.66
N ASP A 48 2.43 19.81 -5.38
CA ASP A 48 2.59 21.25 -5.60
C ASP A 48 2.57 22.02 -4.26
N ALA A 49 1.63 21.66 -3.39
CA ALA A 49 1.55 22.24 -2.05
C ALA A 49 2.77 21.87 -1.19
N ALA A 50 3.28 20.64 -1.29
CA ALA A 50 4.49 20.24 -0.57
C ALA A 50 5.71 21.06 -1.01
N LEU A 51 5.89 21.26 -2.33
CA LEU A 51 6.96 22.09 -2.89
C LEU A 51 6.86 23.53 -2.39
N LYS A 52 5.67 24.15 -2.48
CA LYS A 52 5.43 25.52 -2.02
C LYS A 52 5.68 25.72 -0.52
N ASN A 53 5.49 24.67 0.28
CA ASN A 53 5.70 24.71 1.72
C ASN A 53 7.10 24.27 2.16
N GLY A 54 8.03 24.06 1.21
CA GLY A 54 9.43 23.73 1.50
C GLY A 54 9.61 22.32 2.10
N ILE A 55 8.70 21.39 1.80
CA ILE A 55 8.84 19.99 2.19
C ILE A 55 10.07 19.40 1.49
N LYS A 56 10.96 18.77 2.26
CA LYS A 56 12.22 18.25 1.71
C LYS A 56 12.15 16.79 1.29
N ILE A 57 11.29 16.00 1.92
CA ILE A 57 11.13 14.57 1.62
C ILE A 57 9.66 14.26 1.46
N PHE A 58 9.30 13.70 0.30
CA PHE A 58 7.94 13.31 -0.03
C PHE A 58 7.92 11.81 -0.35
N VAL A 59 7.10 11.06 0.37
CA VAL A 59 6.93 9.61 0.15
C VAL A 59 5.52 9.38 -0.37
N TYR A 60 5.45 8.81 -1.56
CA TYR A 60 4.20 8.51 -2.25
C TYR A 60 3.97 7.00 -2.26
N SER A 61 2.86 6.56 -1.67
CA SER A 61 2.42 5.17 -1.74
C SER A 61 1.49 5.01 -2.94
N SER A 62 1.99 4.39 -4.01
CA SER A 62 1.15 3.97 -5.14
C SER A 62 0.72 2.53 -4.95
N VAL A 63 -0.46 2.23 -5.47
CA VAL A 63 -0.89 0.87 -5.77
C VAL A 63 -1.02 0.79 -7.29
N ASP A 64 -0.24 -0.10 -7.89
CA ASP A 64 -0.36 -0.45 -9.31
C ASP A 64 -1.27 -1.68 -9.42
N LEU A 65 -2.50 -1.64 -8.87
CA LEU A 65 -3.51 -2.68 -9.11
C LEU A 65 -4.95 -2.26 -8.72
N PHE A 66 -5.87 -2.41 -9.67
CA PHE A 66 -7.32 -2.38 -9.41
C PHE A 66 -7.76 -3.77 -8.91
N THR A 67 -8.33 -3.82 -7.70
CA THR A 67 -8.89 -5.03 -7.08
C THR A 67 -9.99 -5.69 -7.91
N THR A 68 -10.61 -4.95 -8.84
CA THR A 68 -11.61 -5.46 -9.79
C THR A 68 -11.05 -6.51 -10.75
N SER A 69 -9.73 -6.54 -10.98
CA SER A 69 -9.08 -7.52 -11.87
C SER A 69 -8.79 -8.86 -11.20
N TRP A 70 -8.86 -8.96 -9.86
CA TRP A 70 -8.65 -10.24 -9.16
C TRP A 70 -9.72 -11.28 -9.51
N GLN A 71 -10.93 -10.81 -9.85
CA GLN A 71 -12.04 -11.67 -10.25
C GLN A 71 -11.98 -12.10 -11.73
N THR A 72 -11.25 -11.35 -12.56
CA THR A 72 -11.14 -11.61 -14.00
C THR A 72 -9.85 -12.36 -14.30
N ILE A 73 -9.87 -13.66 -14.00
CA ILE A 73 -8.92 -14.67 -14.48
C ILE A 73 -7.45 -14.33 -14.20
N LEU A 74 -7.03 -14.54 -12.96
CA LEU A 74 -5.69 -15.08 -12.78
C LEU A 74 -5.68 -16.43 -13.51
N VAL A 75 -4.76 -16.59 -14.46
CA VAL A 75 -4.31 -17.93 -14.84
C VAL A 75 -4.06 -18.66 -13.52
N LYS A 76 -4.58 -19.88 -13.31
CA LYS A 76 -4.49 -20.60 -12.02
C LYS A 76 -3.09 -20.56 -11.38
N GLU A 77 -2.07 -20.38 -12.20
CA GLU A 77 -0.65 -20.38 -11.84
C GLU A 77 -0.04 -18.99 -11.57
N GLN A 78 -0.74 -17.89 -11.88
CA GLN A 78 -0.18 -16.55 -11.68
C GLN A 78 -0.08 -16.22 -10.19
N LYS A 79 1.13 -15.90 -9.75
CA LYS A 79 1.41 -15.49 -8.36
C LYS A 79 1.33 -13.98 -8.20
N LEU A 80 0.61 -13.55 -7.18
CA LEU A 80 0.45 -12.15 -6.81
C LEU A 80 1.34 -11.79 -5.64
N GLN A 81 1.96 -10.62 -5.72
CA GLN A 81 2.74 -10.07 -4.62
C GLN A 81 1.83 -9.31 -3.64
N LEU A 82 1.96 -9.63 -2.37
CA LEU A 82 1.15 -9.10 -1.27
C LEU A 82 2.05 -8.39 -0.27
N ILE A 83 1.55 -7.34 0.36
CA ILE A 83 2.27 -6.61 1.41
C ILE A 83 1.30 -6.27 2.56
N ALA A 84 1.74 -6.46 3.80
CA ALA A 84 0.98 -6.03 4.97
C ALA A 84 1.00 -4.51 5.11
N THR A 85 -0.12 -3.90 5.54
CA THR A 85 -0.20 -2.45 5.73
C THR A 85 0.80 -1.94 6.78
N SER A 86 1.10 -2.74 7.81
CA SER A 86 2.16 -2.45 8.78
C SER A 86 3.53 -2.23 8.12
N ASP A 87 3.83 -3.06 7.12
CA ASP A 87 5.14 -3.10 6.49
C ASP A 87 5.28 -1.96 5.47
N ILE A 88 4.16 -1.51 4.87
CA ILE A 88 4.11 -0.22 4.16
C ILE A 88 4.49 0.92 5.11
N GLY A 89 3.95 0.91 6.33
CA GLY A 89 4.29 1.88 7.37
C GLY A 89 5.78 1.85 7.74
N PHE A 90 6.36 0.65 7.87
CA PHE A 90 7.79 0.46 8.11
C PHE A 90 8.63 1.10 6.99
N PHE A 91 8.40 0.73 5.72
CA PHE A 91 9.17 1.28 4.60
C PHE A 91 8.93 2.78 4.40
N GLY A 92 7.72 3.26 4.69
CA GLY A 92 7.41 4.69 4.72
C GLY A 92 8.26 5.43 5.74
N ALA A 93 8.33 4.94 6.98
CA ALA A 93 9.17 5.50 8.02
C ALA A 93 10.66 5.40 7.68
N GLU A 94 11.09 4.26 7.14
CA GLU A 94 12.49 4.00 6.82
C GLU A 94 13.00 4.91 5.69
N SER A 95 12.18 5.13 4.66
CA SER A 95 12.49 6.07 3.57
C SER A 95 12.68 7.51 4.07
N PHE A 96 11.98 7.88 5.14
CA PHE A 96 12.21 9.14 5.82
C PHE A 96 13.53 9.13 6.57
N LEU A 97 13.84 8.10 7.36
CA LEU A 97 15.05 8.04 8.19
C LEU A 97 16.34 7.98 7.36
N LYS A 98 16.32 7.36 6.18
CA LYS A 98 17.49 7.17 5.31
C LYS A 98 17.30 7.86 3.95
N PRO A 99 17.14 9.20 3.89
CA PRO A 99 16.78 9.88 2.64
C PRO A 99 17.82 9.70 1.54
N ASN A 100 19.11 9.60 1.87
CA ASN A 100 20.17 9.38 0.88
C ASN A 100 20.04 8.03 0.16
N GLU A 101 19.44 7.04 0.82
CA GLU A 101 19.26 5.70 0.25
C GLU A 101 18.00 5.62 -0.63
N TYR A 102 16.94 6.37 -0.29
CA TYR A 102 15.61 6.22 -0.90
C TYR A 102 15.17 7.39 -1.79
N SER A 103 15.84 8.55 -1.74
CA SER A 103 15.47 9.72 -2.55
C SER A 103 15.53 9.41 -4.04
N ASN A 104 14.52 9.88 -4.79
CA ASN A 104 14.39 9.68 -6.24
C ASN A 104 14.36 8.22 -6.70
N LYS A 105 14.00 7.27 -5.82
CA LYS A 105 13.86 5.84 -6.17
C LYS A 105 12.42 5.37 -6.08
N LYS A 106 12.04 4.46 -6.99
CA LYS A 106 10.82 3.64 -6.88
C LYS A 106 11.22 2.32 -6.21
N LEU A 107 10.69 2.05 -5.01
CA LEU A 107 10.84 0.77 -4.34
C LEU A 107 9.54 -0.02 -4.49
N LEU A 108 9.63 -1.22 -5.08
CA LEU A 108 8.54 -2.19 -5.07
C LEU A 108 8.63 -3.00 -3.78
N ILE A 109 7.53 -3.09 -3.03
CA ILE A 109 7.46 -3.80 -1.75
C ILE A 109 6.46 -4.95 -1.82
N ALA A 110 6.87 -6.10 -1.30
CA ALA A 110 6.04 -7.29 -1.13
C ALA A 110 6.60 -8.12 0.04
N GLY A 111 5.72 -8.66 0.88
CA GLY A 111 6.04 -9.61 1.93
C GLY A 111 5.76 -11.06 1.55
N ASP A 112 4.87 -11.29 0.58
CA ASP A 112 4.55 -12.64 0.08
C ASP A 112 4.31 -12.66 -1.43
N LYS A 113 4.36 -13.86 -2.03
CA LYS A 113 4.07 -14.12 -3.43
C LYS A 113 3.31 -15.43 -3.59
N LEU A 114 1.98 -15.35 -3.73
CA LEU A 114 1.07 -16.50 -3.69
C LEU A 114 0.16 -16.59 -4.91
N THR A 115 -0.19 -17.80 -5.33
CA THR A 115 -1.36 -18.01 -6.21
C THR A 115 -2.65 -17.85 -5.40
N PHE A 116 -3.79 -17.75 -6.11
CA PHE A 116 -5.09 -17.72 -5.46
C PHE A 116 -5.36 -18.99 -4.63
N ASP A 117 -5.01 -20.16 -5.16
CA ASP A 117 -5.20 -21.43 -4.45
C ASP A 117 -4.35 -21.49 -3.17
N GLN A 118 -3.08 -21.06 -3.23
CA GLN A 118 -2.21 -21.00 -2.04
C GLN A 118 -2.75 -20.03 -0.99
N LEU A 119 -3.22 -18.86 -1.41
CA LEU A 119 -3.85 -17.88 -0.52
C LEU A 119 -5.08 -18.47 0.15
N LYS A 120 -5.93 -19.14 -0.64
CA LYS A 120 -7.14 -19.80 -0.16
C LYS A 120 -6.79 -20.85 0.89
N ASP A 121 -5.88 -21.77 0.57
CA ASP A 121 -5.46 -22.85 1.47
C ASP A 121 -4.93 -22.28 2.79
N ILE A 122 -4.08 -21.25 2.75
CA ILE A 122 -3.57 -20.61 3.97
C ILE A 122 -4.71 -20.03 4.80
N PHE A 123 -5.65 -19.32 4.17
CA PHE A 123 -6.77 -18.70 4.88
C PHE A 123 -7.67 -19.74 5.54
N GLU A 124 -8.09 -20.76 4.79
CA GLU A 124 -9.01 -21.78 5.28
C GLU A 124 -8.37 -22.60 6.41
N ASN A 125 -7.09 -22.94 6.29
CA ASN A 125 -6.35 -23.66 7.33
C ASN A 125 -6.15 -22.84 8.61
N GLN A 126 -5.87 -21.54 8.51
CA GLN A 126 -5.63 -20.69 9.69
C GLN A 126 -6.93 -20.27 10.40
N THR A 127 -7.98 -19.99 9.63
CA THR A 127 -9.25 -19.46 10.16
C THR A 127 -10.30 -20.52 10.42
N SER A 128 -10.12 -21.73 9.88
CA SER A 128 -11.13 -22.80 9.88
C SER A 128 -12.47 -22.36 9.26
N ARG A 129 -12.43 -21.41 8.33
CA ARG A 129 -13.58 -20.87 7.60
C ARG A 129 -13.35 -21.03 6.11
N TYR A 130 -14.38 -21.39 5.37
CA TYR A 130 -14.32 -21.42 3.92
C TYR A 130 -14.30 -20.00 3.34
N LEU A 131 -13.42 -19.75 2.37
CA LEU A 131 -13.44 -18.51 1.62
C LEU A 131 -14.68 -18.48 0.73
N ARG A 132 -15.70 -17.72 1.13
CA ARG A 132 -16.89 -17.49 0.29
C ARG A 132 -16.51 -16.63 -0.90
N ILE A 133 -16.21 -17.27 -2.03
CA ILE A 133 -16.06 -16.61 -3.33
C ILE A 133 -17.46 -16.35 -3.87
N THR A 134 -18.10 -15.27 -3.42
CA THR A 134 -19.33 -14.78 -4.05
C THR A 134 -18.97 -14.15 -5.40
N TYR A 135 -19.75 -14.45 -6.45
CA TYR A 135 -19.71 -13.90 -7.81
C TYR A 135 -18.88 -14.65 -8.87
N THR A 136 -19.28 -15.88 -9.20
CA THR A 136 -18.86 -16.61 -10.43
C THR A 136 -19.64 -16.21 -11.70
N LEU A 137 -20.67 -15.35 -11.61
CA LEU A 137 -21.64 -15.13 -12.70
C LEU A 137 -21.49 -13.83 -13.52
N ILE A 138 -20.54 -12.92 -13.20
CA ILE A 138 -20.36 -11.65 -13.96
C ILE A 138 -18.90 -11.45 -14.42
N ALA A 139 -18.22 -12.52 -14.85
CA ALA A 139 -16.81 -12.50 -15.26
C ALA A 139 -16.62 -12.61 -16.79
N GLY A 140 -17.41 -11.87 -17.58
CA GLY A 140 -17.47 -12.04 -19.05
C GLY A 140 -16.75 -11.00 -19.90
N ILE A 141 -16.42 -9.80 -19.39
CA ILE A 141 -15.93 -8.71 -20.25
C ILE A 141 -14.83 -7.94 -19.52
N LEU A 142 -13.57 -8.28 -19.82
CA LEU A 142 -12.33 -7.44 -19.78
C LEU A 142 -11.10 -8.29 -19.38
N ASN A 143 -10.56 -9.08 -20.31
CA ASN A 143 -9.55 -10.12 -20.02
C ASN A 143 -8.23 -10.02 -20.82
N ARG A 144 -7.90 -8.87 -21.42
CA ARG A 144 -6.68 -8.75 -22.26
C ARG A 144 -5.52 -7.97 -21.65
N THR A 145 -5.73 -7.11 -20.65
CA THR A 145 -4.71 -6.13 -20.23
C THR A 145 -3.84 -6.55 -19.04
N PHE A 146 -4.08 -7.72 -18.43
CA PHE A 146 -3.51 -8.07 -17.11
C PHE A 146 -2.53 -9.26 -17.10
N ARG A 147 -2.30 -9.93 -18.23
CA ARG A 147 -1.36 -11.07 -18.30
C ARG A 147 0.11 -10.67 -18.22
N ASP A 148 0.44 -9.42 -18.54
CA ASP A 148 1.84 -8.97 -18.67
C ASP A 148 2.33 -8.15 -17.46
N ILE A 149 1.49 -7.94 -16.44
CA ILE A 149 1.90 -7.24 -15.21
C ILE A 149 2.57 -8.25 -14.27
N GLY A 150 3.83 -8.56 -14.58
CA GLY A 150 4.72 -9.33 -13.70
C GLY A 150 5.16 -8.47 -12.52
N TYR A 151 4.84 -8.90 -11.30
CA TYR A 151 5.31 -8.24 -10.08
C TYR A 151 6.81 -8.48 -9.87
N GLY A 152 7.55 -7.40 -9.58
CA GLY A 152 9.02 -7.38 -9.55
C GLY A 152 9.65 -7.01 -8.20
N ALA A 153 8.91 -7.04 -7.09
CA ALA A 153 9.52 -6.80 -5.77
C ALA A 153 10.45 -7.96 -5.39
N ASP A 154 11.63 -7.62 -4.88
CA ASP A 154 12.62 -8.58 -4.38
C ASP A 154 12.37 -8.85 -2.90
N ILE A 155 11.56 -9.86 -2.60
CA ILE A 155 11.15 -10.21 -1.22
C ILE A 155 12.37 -10.59 -0.37
N LEU A 156 13.37 -11.26 -0.94
CA LEU A 156 14.57 -11.65 -0.20
C LEU A 156 15.34 -10.41 0.25
N ARG A 157 15.54 -9.44 -0.65
CA ARG A 157 16.13 -8.15 -0.30
C ARG A 157 15.28 -7.37 0.71
N LEU A 158 13.96 -7.42 0.60
CA LEU A 158 13.09 -6.71 1.56
C LEU A 158 13.16 -7.32 2.96
N LYS A 159 13.35 -8.64 3.07
CA LYS A 159 13.58 -9.32 4.35
C LYS A 159 14.90 -8.93 5.00
N THR A 160 15.94 -8.59 4.22
CA THR A 160 17.18 -8.07 4.81
C THR A 160 17.03 -6.65 5.34
N LEU A 161 16.08 -5.87 4.80
CA LEU A 161 15.76 -4.52 5.27
C LEU A 161 14.78 -4.53 6.47
N ASN A 162 13.83 -5.46 6.46
CA ASN A 162 12.88 -5.67 7.54
C ASN A 162 12.81 -7.16 7.88
N LEU A 163 13.48 -7.58 8.95
CA LEU A 163 13.44 -8.98 9.40
C LEU A 163 12.02 -9.42 9.80
N ASP A 164 11.18 -8.47 10.20
CA ASP A 164 9.77 -8.69 10.57
C ASP A 164 8.80 -8.57 9.38
N LEU A 165 9.31 -8.59 8.14
CA LEU A 165 8.49 -8.54 6.93
C LEU A 165 7.52 -9.73 6.89
N LYS A 166 6.23 -9.44 6.87
CA LYS A 166 5.19 -10.46 7.06
C LYS A 166 4.84 -11.13 5.75
N ASP A 167 4.83 -12.45 5.78
CA ASP A 167 4.10 -13.23 4.79
C ASP A 167 2.59 -13.20 5.10
N PHE A 168 1.78 -13.72 4.17
CA PHE A 168 0.32 -13.67 4.31
C PHE A 168 -0.16 -14.41 5.55
N LYS A 169 0.45 -15.55 5.87
CA LYS A 169 0.11 -16.36 7.04
C LYS A 169 0.39 -15.62 8.34
N THR A 170 1.55 -14.98 8.45
CA THR A 170 1.99 -14.21 9.62
C THR A 170 1.07 -13.01 9.83
N TRP A 171 0.76 -12.27 8.76
CA TRP A 171 -0.19 -11.17 8.82
C TRP A 171 -1.58 -11.64 9.27
N LEU A 172 -2.07 -12.76 8.73
CA LEU A 172 -3.38 -13.32 9.06
C LEU A 172 -3.48 -13.67 10.56
N ALA A 173 -2.42 -14.24 11.13
CA ALA A 173 -2.36 -14.61 12.54
C ALA A 173 -2.23 -13.43 13.50
N THR A 174 -1.60 -12.32 13.08
CA THR A 174 -1.18 -11.23 13.99
C THR A 174 -2.04 -9.97 13.89
N GLU A 175 -2.37 -9.54 12.67
CA GLU A 175 -2.94 -8.22 12.38
C GLU A 175 -4.35 -8.27 11.79
N SER A 176 -4.72 -9.39 11.18
CA SER A 176 -6.02 -9.48 10.52
C SER A 176 -7.19 -9.50 11.50
N ALA A 177 -8.38 -9.18 10.99
CA ALA A 177 -9.62 -9.32 11.74
C ALA A 177 -9.94 -10.78 12.13
N TRP A 178 -9.25 -11.75 11.52
CA TRP A 178 -9.41 -13.19 11.78
C TRP A 178 -8.33 -13.75 12.71
N LYS A 179 -7.49 -12.91 13.33
CA LYS A 179 -6.53 -13.37 14.34
C LYS A 179 -7.24 -14.17 15.41
N ARG A 180 -6.68 -15.34 15.76
CA ARG A 180 -7.18 -16.14 16.89
C ARG A 180 -6.93 -15.34 18.17
N LYS A 181 -7.98 -15.13 18.96
CA LYS A 181 -7.87 -14.51 20.28
C LYS A 181 -7.19 -15.46 21.26
#